data_AF-A0A6B3NPU7-F1
#
_entry.id   AF-A0A6B3NPU7-F1
#
_cell.length_a   1.000
_cell.length_b   1.000
_cell.length_c   1.000
_cell.angle_alpha   90.00
_cell.angle_beta   90.00
_cell.angle_gamma   90.00
#
_symmetry.space_group_name_H-M   'P 1'
#
loop_
_entity.id
_entity.type
_entity.pdbx_description
1 polymer ?
#
loop_
_entity_poly.entity_id
_entity_poly.type
_entity_poly.pdbx_seq_one_letter_code
_entity_poly.pdbx_strand_id
1 'polypeptide(L)'
;AGTVGSMAQGRPLVDLIICGHAHCLEYLRTGDTGHADSHLNWLICGGSGFSLRRQREEGSEIMESFPMIESTKGNYTRLVAQSELFVGLSGNKSHKRRPYSFLRIDVQDGCPPKFIIRPFIAQRFEQHWSNSQLEPFIIPLTPNRL
;
A
#
# COMPACT_ATOMS: atom_id res chain seq x y z
N ALA A 1 17.57 -7.28 27.67
CA ALA A 1 16.77 -6.80 26.51
C ALA A 1 15.34 -6.66 26.98
N GLY A 2 14.78 -5.45 27.00
CA GLY A 2 13.40 -5.22 27.45
C GLY A 2 12.42 -5.66 26.36
N THR A 3 11.49 -6.54 26.70
CA THR A 3 10.50 -7.09 25.79
C THR A 3 9.45 -6.02 25.44
N VAL A 4 9.59 -5.39 24.28
CA VAL A 4 8.65 -4.36 23.76
C VAL A 4 7.20 -4.87 23.70
N GLY A 5 7.00 -6.20 23.59
CA GLY A 5 5.68 -6.83 23.53
C GLY A 5 4.76 -6.56 24.72
N SER A 6 5.29 -6.42 25.95
CA SER A 6 4.45 -6.13 27.12
C SER A 6 3.95 -4.68 27.14
N MET A 7 4.71 -3.75 26.56
CA MET A 7 4.33 -2.34 26.41
C MET A 7 3.28 -2.12 25.31
N ALA A 8 3.29 -2.98 24.28
CA ALA A 8 2.35 -2.90 23.17
C ALA A 8 0.91 -3.30 23.58
N GLN A 9 0.74 -4.09 24.65
CA GLN A 9 -0.57 -4.51 25.17
C GLN A 9 -1.49 -5.10 24.09
N GLY A 10 -0.94 -5.95 23.22
CA GLY A 10 -1.68 -6.57 22.12
C GLY A 10 -1.84 -5.70 20.87
N ARG A 11 -1.43 -4.42 20.90
CA ARG A 11 -1.39 -3.58 19.70
C ARG A 11 -0.24 -3.98 18.77
N PRO A 12 -0.39 -3.75 17.45
CA PRO A 12 0.74 -3.80 16.53
C PRO A 12 1.88 -2.88 17.00
N LEU A 13 3.13 -3.28 16.74
CA LEU A 13 4.29 -2.42 17.00
C LEU A 13 4.35 -1.21 16.06
N VAL A 14 3.66 -1.29 14.92
CA VAL A 14 3.63 -0.28 13.86
C VAL A 14 2.19 -0.13 13.39
N ASP A 15 1.67 1.10 13.37
CA ASP A 15 0.30 1.39 12.92
C ASP A 15 0.20 1.57 11.39
N LEU A 16 1.25 2.13 10.78
CA LEU A 16 1.31 2.46 9.35
C LEU A 16 2.75 2.38 8.84
N ILE A 17 2.95 1.67 7.74
CA ILE A 17 4.23 1.63 7.01
C ILE A 17 4.13 2.56 5.79
N ILE A 18 5.14 3.40 5.58
CA ILE A 18 5.19 4.34 4.44
C ILE A 18 6.42 4.02 3.58
N CYS A 19 6.22 3.89 2.26
CA CYS A 19 7.30 3.60 1.31
C CYS A 19 7.36 4.64 0.18
N GLY A 20 8.51 5.34 0.09
CA GLY A 20 8.69 6.54 -0.74
C GLY A 20 9.31 6.35 -2.13
N HIS A 21 9.85 5.17 -2.46
CA HIS A 21 10.62 4.97 -3.71
C HIS A 21 9.82 4.35 -4.86
N ALA A 22 8.50 4.25 -4.68
CA ALA A 22 7.65 3.49 -5.57
C ALA A 22 7.21 4.26 -6.80
N HIS A 23 6.80 3.52 -7.82
CA HIS A 23 6.38 4.02 -9.13
C HIS A 23 4.85 4.10 -9.26
N CYS A 24 4.16 4.18 -8.13
CA CYS A 24 2.70 4.23 -8.03
C CYS A 24 2.29 4.88 -6.71
N LEU A 25 1.00 5.20 -6.61
CA LEU A 25 0.31 5.31 -5.34
C LEU A 25 -0.42 3.99 -5.11
N GLU A 26 -0.16 3.34 -3.98
CA GLU A 26 -0.84 2.11 -3.58
C GLU A 26 -1.06 2.08 -2.07
N TYR A 27 -2.27 1.73 -1.65
CA TYR A 27 -2.58 1.42 -0.26
C TYR A 27 -2.88 -0.08 -0.17
N LEU A 28 -2.03 -0.80 0.55
CA LEU A 28 -2.18 -2.24 0.80
C LEU A 28 -2.55 -2.49 2.25
N ARG A 29 -3.38 -3.51 2.43
CA ARG A 29 -3.60 -4.18 3.70
C ARG A 29 -3.09 -5.61 3.62
N THR A 30 -2.09 -5.96 4.42
CA THR A 30 -1.54 -7.31 4.40
C THR A 30 -2.48 -8.31 5.10
N GLY A 31 -2.49 -9.53 4.58
CA GLY A 31 -3.15 -10.67 5.20
C GLY A 31 -2.32 -11.23 6.35
N ASP A 32 -2.51 -12.51 6.65
CA ASP A 32 -1.61 -13.22 7.56
C ASP A 32 -0.39 -13.70 6.77
N THR A 33 0.68 -12.91 6.79
CA THR A 33 1.95 -13.24 6.12
C THR A 33 2.77 -14.24 6.92
N GLY A 34 2.47 -14.45 8.21
CA GLY A 34 3.31 -15.20 9.14
C GLY A 34 4.57 -14.45 9.59
N HIS A 35 4.66 -13.15 9.27
CA HIS A 35 5.83 -12.31 9.54
C HIS A 35 5.43 -11.02 10.27
N ALA A 36 6.40 -10.15 10.54
CA ALA A 36 6.19 -8.90 11.27
C ALA A 36 5.29 -7.90 10.55
N ASP A 37 5.02 -8.12 9.25
CA ASP A 37 4.14 -7.29 8.45
C ASP A 37 2.70 -7.84 8.35
N SER A 38 2.34 -8.92 9.04
CA SER A 38 0.97 -9.45 9.06
C SER A 38 -0.04 -8.40 9.54
N HIS A 39 -1.17 -8.28 8.82
CA HIS A 39 -2.30 -7.42 9.20
C HIS A 39 -1.97 -5.93 9.39
N LEU A 40 -0.95 -5.44 8.67
CA LEU A 40 -0.52 -4.05 8.69
C LEU A 40 -1.00 -3.27 7.48
N ASN A 41 -1.03 -1.95 7.65
CA ASN A 41 -1.35 -0.99 6.61
C ASN A 41 -0.05 -0.49 5.97
N TRP A 42 0.04 -0.57 4.64
CA TRP A 42 1.18 -0.08 3.85
C TRP A 42 0.72 1.00 2.89
N LEU A 43 1.35 2.15 2.96
CA LEU A 43 1.11 3.28 2.09
C LEU A 43 2.34 3.53 1.23
N ILE A 44 2.21 3.16 -0.03
CA ILE A 44 3.24 3.23 -1.04
C ILE A 44 2.95 4.47 -1.86
N CYS A 45 3.86 5.44 -1.85
CA CYS A 45 3.69 6.65 -2.64
C CYS A 45 5.05 7.26 -2.94
N GLY A 46 5.31 7.55 -4.21
CA GLY A 46 6.50 8.25 -4.61
C GLY A 46 6.61 8.42 -6.12
N GLY A 47 7.68 9.08 -6.52
CA GLY A 47 8.04 9.24 -7.93
C GLY A 47 9.55 9.29 -8.05
N SER A 48 10.20 8.13 -8.11
CA SER A 48 11.67 8.02 -8.20
C SER A 48 12.26 8.43 -9.56
N GLY A 49 11.48 9.06 -10.45
CA GLY A 49 11.92 9.50 -11.78
C GLY A 49 11.97 8.39 -12.85
N PHE A 50 11.90 7.11 -12.46
CA PHE A 50 11.74 5.99 -13.39
C PHE A 50 10.27 5.78 -13.80
N SER A 51 10.00 4.86 -14.75
CA SER A 51 8.65 4.64 -15.27
C SER A 51 7.67 4.20 -14.18
N LEU A 52 6.47 4.79 -14.19
CA LEU A 52 5.34 4.38 -13.35
C LEU A 52 4.97 2.91 -13.59
N ARG A 53 4.56 2.19 -12.53
CA ARG A 53 3.93 0.87 -12.63
C ARG A 53 2.61 1.00 -13.39
N ARG A 54 2.25 -0.01 -14.19
CA ARG A 54 0.95 -0.04 -14.88
C ARG A 54 -0.19 -0.19 -13.89
N GLN A 55 -1.34 0.38 -14.24
CA GLN A 55 -2.60 0.08 -13.56
C GLN A 55 -2.80 -1.43 -13.53
N ARG A 56 -3.14 -1.97 -12.34
CA ARG A 56 -3.37 -3.41 -12.15
C ARG A 56 -4.63 -3.83 -12.87
N GLU A 57 -4.53 -4.85 -13.71
CA GLU A 57 -5.67 -5.50 -14.38
C GLU A 57 -6.14 -6.75 -13.61
N GLU A 58 -5.26 -7.28 -12.76
CA GLU A 58 -5.43 -8.51 -11.98
C GLU A 58 -6.35 -8.34 -10.76
N GLY A 59 -6.89 -7.13 -10.53
CA GLY A 59 -7.73 -6.81 -9.39
C GLY A 59 -6.95 -6.38 -8.14
N SER A 60 -7.65 -6.33 -7.01
CA SER A 60 -7.10 -5.85 -5.74
C SER A 60 -6.25 -6.90 -5.02
N GLU A 61 -6.48 -8.19 -5.26
CA GLU A 61 -5.79 -9.28 -4.58
C GLU A 61 -4.31 -9.36 -4.97
N ILE A 62 -3.42 -9.37 -3.99
CA ILE A 62 -1.98 -9.59 -4.18
C ILE A 62 -1.68 -11.04 -3.81
N MET A 63 -1.35 -11.83 -4.82
CA MET A 63 -0.99 -13.24 -4.67
C MET A 63 0.52 -13.42 -4.73
N GLU A 64 1.08 -14.28 -3.90
CA GLU A 64 2.49 -14.66 -3.94
C GLU A 64 2.64 -16.18 -4.05
N SER A 65 3.65 -16.62 -4.81
CA SER A 65 3.99 -18.04 -5.00
C SER A 65 5.07 -18.46 -4.01
N PHE A 66 4.80 -19.49 -3.22
CA PHE A 66 5.73 -20.04 -2.25
C PHE A 66 6.14 -21.46 -2.66
N PRO A 67 7.39 -21.88 -2.41
CA PRO A 67 7.80 -23.26 -2.64
C PRO A 67 7.05 -24.19 -1.67
N MET A 68 6.60 -25.34 -2.17
CA MET A 68 6.13 -26.43 -1.29
C MET A 68 7.29 -26.99 -0.48
N ILE A 69 7.02 -27.42 0.76
CA ILE A 69 8.01 -28.07 1.64
C ILE A 69 8.43 -29.41 1.01
N GLU A 70 9.69 -29.79 1.24
CA GLU A 70 10.62 -30.73 0.57
C GLU A 70 10.10 -32.07 -0.02
N SER A 71 8.85 -32.46 0.17
CA SER A 71 8.29 -33.73 -0.33
C SER A 71 7.39 -33.62 -1.56
N THR A 72 7.03 -32.41 -2.01
CA THR A 72 6.18 -32.22 -3.21
C THR A 72 6.80 -31.21 -4.18
N LYS A 73 7.02 -31.61 -5.44
CA LYS A 73 7.40 -30.67 -6.50
C LYS A 73 6.21 -29.75 -6.80
N GLY A 74 6.37 -28.45 -6.58
CA GLY A 74 5.38 -27.44 -6.96
C GLY A 74 5.50 -26.16 -6.16
N ASN A 75 4.78 -25.13 -6.61
CA ASN A 75 4.55 -23.91 -5.86
C ASN A 75 3.07 -23.86 -5.45
N TYR A 76 2.79 -23.27 -4.30
CA TYR A 76 1.43 -22.89 -3.94
C TYR A 76 1.32 -21.36 -3.93
N THR A 77 0.20 -20.84 -4.42
CA THR A 77 -0.10 -19.41 -4.37
C THR A 77 -1.04 -19.12 -3.21
N ARG A 78 -0.77 -18.04 -2.47
CA ARG A 78 -1.69 -17.52 -1.45
C ARG A 78 -1.86 -16.02 -1.56
N LEU A 79 -3.00 -15.53 -1.09
CA LEU A 79 -3.27 -14.11 -0.90
C LEU A 79 -2.38 -13.59 0.24
N VAL A 80 -1.57 -12.57 -0.03
CA VAL A 80 -0.68 -11.94 0.96
C VAL A 80 -1.09 -10.51 1.31
N ALA A 81 -1.82 -9.83 0.42
CA ALA A 81 -2.36 -8.50 0.69
C ALA A 81 -3.57 -8.19 -0.19
N GLN A 82 -4.37 -7.21 0.23
CA GLN A 82 -5.40 -6.57 -0.57
C GLN A 82 -4.99 -5.14 -0.88
N SER A 83 -5.08 -4.76 -2.15
CA SER A 83 -4.90 -3.38 -2.61
C SER A 83 -6.22 -2.64 -2.52
N GLU A 84 -6.32 -1.74 -1.56
CA GLU A 84 -7.49 -0.91 -1.28
C GLU A 84 -7.55 0.30 -2.23
N LEU A 85 -6.39 0.78 -2.69
CA LEU A 85 -6.25 1.85 -3.68
C LEU A 85 -5.02 1.58 -4.53
N PHE A 86 -5.15 1.70 -5.86
CA PHE A 86 -4.01 1.66 -6.78
C PHE A 86 -4.15 2.72 -7.87
N VAL A 87 -3.13 3.55 -8.03
CA VAL A 87 -3.01 4.52 -9.11
C VAL A 87 -1.69 4.30 -9.83
N GLY A 88 -1.78 3.83 -11.08
CA GLY A 88 -0.64 3.63 -11.95
C GLY A 88 -0.82 4.18 -13.35
N LEU A 89 0.17 3.91 -14.19
CA LEU A 89 0.18 4.23 -15.61
C LEU A 89 -0.97 3.55 -16.32
N SER A 90 -1.78 4.30 -17.06
CA SER A 90 -2.84 3.78 -17.92
C SER A 90 -2.69 4.27 -19.37
N GLY A 91 -3.35 3.59 -20.29
CA GLY A 91 -3.31 3.88 -21.72
C GLY A 91 -2.02 3.42 -22.43
N ASN A 92 -1.97 3.66 -23.73
CA ASN A 92 -0.94 3.11 -24.62
C ASN A 92 -0.29 4.20 -25.48
N LYS A 93 1.01 4.02 -25.78
CA LYS A 93 1.81 4.89 -26.66
C LYS A 93 1.63 6.39 -26.37
N SER A 94 1.01 7.15 -27.29
CA SER A 94 0.75 8.59 -27.20
C SER A 94 -0.31 8.95 -26.15
N HIS A 95 -1.25 8.04 -25.86
CA HIS A 95 -2.33 8.23 -24.90
C HIS A 95 -1.97 7.68 -23.50
N LYS A 96 -0.68 7.66 -23.15
CA LYS A 96 -0.23 7.27 -21.81
C LYS A 96 -0.56 8.35 -20.80
N ARG A 97 -1.30 7.99 -19.76
CA ARG A 97 -1.55 8.83 -18.58
C ARG A 97 -0.53 8.47 -17.50
N ARG A 98 0.25 9.45 -17.07
CA ARG A 98 1.30 9.29 -16.05
C ARG A 98 0.90 10.02 -14.77
N PRO A 99 0.19 9.37 -13.84
CA PRO A 99 -0.21 9.98 -12.57
C PRO A 99 0.94 9.94 -11.57
N TYR A 100 1.65 11.06 -11.39
CA TYR A 100 2.61 11.20 -10.30
C TYR A 100 1.84 11.59 -9.04
N SER A 101 2.19 10.99 -7.90
CA SER A 101 1.42 11.16 -6.67
C SER A 101 2.27 11.68 -5.51
N PHE A 102 1.61 12.43 -4.64
CA PHE A 102 2.10 12.73 -3.30
C PHE A 102 0.94 12.68 -2.32
N LEU A 103 1.26 12.59 -1.03
CA LEU A 103 0.28 12.46 0.03
C LEU A 103 0.47 13.57 1.06
N ARG A 104 -0.65 14.07 1.58
CA ARG A 104 -0.70 14.73 2.88
C ARG A 104 -1.34 13.76 3.87
N ILE A 105 -0.74 13.61 5.04
CA ILE A 105 -1.27 12.78 6.12
C ILE A 105 -1.62 13.71 7.27
N ASP A 106 -2.91 13.86 7.55
CA ASP A 106 -3.36 14.55 8.76
C ASP A 106 -3.36 13.54 9.91
N VAL A 107 -2.56 13.80 10.95
CA VAL A 107 -2.50 12.97 12.17
C VAL A 107 -3.42 13.58 13.21
N GLN A 108 -4.40 12.81 13.67
CA GLN A 108 -5.36 13.21 14.69
C GLN A 108 -5.14 12.44 16.00
N ASP A 109 -5.62 13.04 17.09
CA ASP A 109 -5.55 12.45 18.43
C ASP A 109 -6.23 11.07 18.50
N GLY A 110 -5.62 10.17 19.27
CA GLY A 110 -6.07 8.81 19.49
C GLY A 110 -4.95 7.92 20.03
N CYS A 111 -5.31 6.75 20.57
CA CYS A 111 -4.37 5.69 20.91
C CYS A 111 -4.93 4.35 20.38
N PRO A 112 -4.55 3.91 19.16
CA PRO A 112 -3.55 4.52 18.27
C PRO A 112 -4.02 5.83 17.60
N PRO A 113 -3.09 6.66 17.09
CA PRO A 113 -3.43 7.89 16.37
C PRO A 113 -4.25 7.59 15.11
N LYS A 114 -5.17 8.47 14.75
CA LYS A 114 -5.97 8.33 13.52
C LYS A 114 -5.28 9.06 12.37
N PHE A 115 -5.17 8.41 11.22
CA PHE A 115 -4.54 8.97 10.02
C PHE A 115 -5.58 9.23 8.93
N ILE A 116 -5.69 10.49 8.49
CA ILE A 116 -6.46 10.86 7.29
C ILE A 116 -5.47 11.04 6.14
N ILE A 117 -5.58 10.19 5.14
CA ILE A 117 -4.75 10.21 3.95
C ILE A 117 -5.44 11.07 2.90
N ARG A 118 -4.73 12.06 2.36
CA ARG A 118 -5.18 12.94 1.28
C ARG A 118 -4.26 12.77 0.08
N PRO A 119 -4.68 12.00 -0.94
CA PRO A 119 -3.88 11.80 -2.12
C PRO A 119 -4.04 12.92 -3.15
N PHE A 120 -2.91 13.33 -3.72
CA PHE A 120 -2.85 14.30 -4.80
C PHE A 120 -2.17 13.69 -6.01
N ILE A 121 -2.68 14.00 -7.19
CA ILE A 121 -2.18 13.50 -8.47
C ILE A 121 -1.77 14.68 -9.34
N ALA A 122 -0.51 14.70 -9.76
CA ALA A 122 0.00 15.49 -10.86
C ALA A 122 0.13 14.57 -12.10
N GLN A 123 -0.84 14.63 -13.00
CA GLN A 123 -0.89 13.77 -14.18
C GLN A 123 -0.27 14.44 -15.39
N ARG A 124 0.63 13.74 -16.08
CA ARG A 124 1.07 14.09 -17.44
C ARG A 124 0.31 13.25 -18.47
N PHE A 125 -0.39 13.91 -19.39
CA PHE A 125 -1.11 13.29 -20.50
C PHE A 125 -0.97 14.15 -21.76
N GLU A 126 -0.57 13.56 -22.88
CA GLU A 126 -0.41 14.27 -24.16
C GLU A 126 0.40 15.59 -24.04
N GLN A 127 1.52 15.55 -23.30
CA GLN A 127 2.40 16.70 -22.99
C GLN A 127 1.80 17.80 -22.11
N HIS A 128 0.57 17.64 -21.65
CA HIS A 128 -0.08 18.56 -20.72
C HIS A 128 -0.02 18.02 -19.29
N TRP A 129 0.10 18.94 -18.34
CA TRP A 129 0.04 18.65 -16.92
C TRP A 129 -1.33 19.08 -16.38
N SER A 130 -1.93 18.20 -15.57
CA SER A 130 -3.18 18.46 -14.87
C SER A 130 -3.08 17.95 -13.44
N ASN A 131 -3.66 18.69 -12.49
CA ASN A 131 -3.64 18.31 -11.09
C ASN A 131 -5.04 17.92 -10.63
N SER A 132 -5.13 16.89 -9.79
CA SER A 132 -6.36 16.50 -9.12
C SER A 132 -6.08 16.01 -7.71
N GLN A 133 -7.14 15.97 -6.90
CA GLN A 133 -7.13 15.39 -5.57
C GLN A 133 -8.09 14.19 -5.59
N LEU A 134 -7.69 13.08 -4.95
CA LEU A 134 -8.58 11.94 -4.74
C LEU A 134 -9.34 12.12 -3.43
N GLU A 135 -10.46 11.41 -3.29
CA GLU A 135 -11.22 11.39 -2.05
C GLU A 135 -10.32 10.98 -0.87
N PRO A 136 -10.29 11.77 0.21
CA PRO A 136 -9.57 11.41 1.41
C PRO A 136 -10.12 10.13 2.04
N PHE A 137 -9.25 9.34 2.66
CA PHE A 137 -9.65 8.13 3.39
C PHE A 137 -8.93 8.00 4.72
N ILE A 138 -9.52 7.24 5.64
CA ILE A 138 -8.97 6.99 6.97
C ILE A 138 -8.31 5.61 6.93
N ILE A 139 -7.10 5.50 7.49
CA ILE A 139 -6.51 4.18 7.74
C ILE A 139 -7.26 3.51 8.89
N PRO A 140 -7.94 2.37 8.66
CA PRO A 140 -8.59 1.64 9.74
C PRO A 140 -7.51 1.12 10.68
N LEU A 141 -7.54 1.59 11.92
CA LEU A 141 -6.75 1.00 12.99
C LEU A 141 -7.36 -0.37 13.27
N THR A 142 -6.55 -1.42 13.11
CA THR A 142 -6.99 -2.80 13.31
C THR A 142 -7.52 -2.92 14.75
N PRO A 143 -8.79 -3.31 14.98
CA PRO A 143 -9.21 -3.69 16.30
C PRO A 143 -8.43 -4.95 16.70
N ASN A 144 -7.89 -4.96 17.91
CA ASN A 144 -7.35 -6.17 18.53
C ASN A 144 -8.30 -7.34 18.25
N ARG A 145 -7.80 -8.42 17.64
CA ARG A 145 -8.52 -9.69 17.67
C ARG A 145 -8.51 -10.16 19.14
N LEU A 146 -9.71 -10.38 19.68
CA LEU A 146 -9.94 -11.19 20.87
C LEU A 146 -9.42 -12.62 20.64
#